data_AF-A0A183N2V5-F1
#
_entry.id   AF-A0A183N2V5-F1
#
_cell.length_a   1.000
_cell.length_b   1.000
_cell.length_c   1.000
_cell.angle_alpha   90.00
_cell.angle_beta   90.00
_cell.angle_gamma   90.00
#
_symmetry.space_group_name_H-M   'P 1'
#
loop_
_entity.id
_entity.type
_entity.pdbx_description
1 polymer ?
#
loop_
_entity_poly.entity_id
_entity_poly.type
_entity_poly.pdbx_seq_one_letter_code
_entity_poly.pdbx_strand_id
1 'polypeptide(L)'
;MAYAPSRWFTVVIQAVSANPQCLEDMAASHLLTSLVMLFLVLPRGRSTSTGRSMTQNVVTPMTATNGQNASGPRKRTLLEEGDVGDLTSPTETKPTAHLVLIQTMEHLISSSLLLKEFIYAGGLIYLMEIICQSSQQQTRHATVDLISHCLINKQFGRRIQAIMNQYLPSVFVDTLRDQPETFLALFDADHENPEVIWDSNLRSMLTKILNEQTHSFYHSQLEDRNIKWNLSDSFKVPYTEVIAKKANEENKNKPNEIAQYVACLGPIQIANVYLHLYISHPGWTLRNPELFLNECMEKWIEAIHQLPNSALLVRLLTRACKTVLTDRPGLTDSLPRSGNVHRVLELLAKVDDPEGAKAIVIILHQMSASKLCVQSMSESNTISGLIRIVNRCIGEELGLIGETLFCLFDTQYSDPLIEQALKHDLIGFILRMLQNGFPSSVREPGQTRAYLIKALKAMQYNDIVLFGEDAGEMQSLLVALNNNTRMFGMRFYPSKSKLSLQDWPSSTPELRIGSEVVERVNNFTYLGSLISANGLVSEEIPARIQKVTSILETYPNWTDYRDQGHSLFIANVPQSMTTYLTAGPASGSLHSGYLTTSHEITPSSLSKPY
;
A
#
# COMPACT_ATOMS: atom_id res chain seq x y z
N MET A 1 32.39 -37.58 31.18
CA MET A 1 31.42 -38.40 31.94
C MET A 1 30.33 -37.54 32.62
N ALA A 2 29.79 -36.50 31.97
CA ALA A 2 28.78 -35.59 32.58
C ALA A 2 27.37 -35.66 31.94
N TYR A 3 27.12 -36.58 31.00
CA TYR A 3 25.93 -36.54 30.12
C TYR A 3 24.94 -37.72 30.27
N ALA A 4 25.26 -38.75 31.04
CA ALA A 4 24.24 -39.72 31.48
C ALA A 4 23.14 -39.09 32.38
N PRO A 5 23.43 -38.06 33.21
CA PRO A 5 22.41 -37.40 34.02
C PRO A 5 21.40 -36.58 33.21
N SER A 6 21.75 -36.07 32.02
CA SER A 6 20.89 -35.12 31.29
C SER A 6 19.66 -35.78 30.68
N ARG A 7 19.82 -36.95 30.04
CA ARG A 7 18.69 -37.77 29.57
C ARG A 7 17.84 -38.29 30.73
N TRP A 8 18.48 -38.72 31.81
CA TRP A 8 17.78 -39.13 33.03
C TRP A 8 16.98 -37.98 33.63
N PHE A 9 17.54 -36.78 33.69
CA PHE A 9 16.87 -35.59 34.19
C PHE A 9 15.63 -35.24 33.35
N THR A 10 15.74 -35.24 32.02
CA THR A 10 14.58 -35.00 31.14
C THR A 10 13.50 -36.07 31.30
N VAL A 11 13.88 -37.35 31.37
CA VAL A 11 12.92 -38.46 31.58
C VAL A 11 12.26 -38.36 32.96
N VAL A 12 13.01 -38.02 34.00
CA VAL A 12 12.47 -37.83 35.36
C VAL A 12 11.53 -36.63 35.39
N ILE A 13 11.92 -35.49 34.81
CA ILE A 13 11.04 -34.31 34.72
C ILE A 13 9.76 -34.65 33.95
N GLN A 14 9.85 -35.41 32.85
CA GLN A 14 8.68 -35.83 32.07
C GLN A 14 7.76 -36.78 32.85
N ALA A 15 8.33 -37.68 33.65
CA ALA A 15 7.55 -38.54 34.53
C ALA A 15 6.89 -37.75 35.68
N VAL A 16 7.58 -36.73 36.20
CA VAL A 16 7.09 -35.84 37.28
C VAL A 16 6.02 -34.87 36.75
N SER A 17 6.16 -34.37 35.52
CA SER A 17 5.20 -33.47 34.90
C SER A 17 3.87 -34.14 34.54
N ALA A 18 3.81 -35.48 34.53
CA ALA A 18 2.57 -36.25 34.39
C ALA A 18 1.68 -36.21 35.65
N ASN A 19 2.22 -35.80 36.81
CA ASN A 19 1.48 -35.70 38.06
C ASN A 19 1.07 -34.23 38.35
N PRO A 20 -0.23 -33.89 38.38
CA PRO A 20 -0.70 -32.54 38.67
C PRO A 20 -0.18 -31.94 39.98
N GLN A 21 -0.06 -32.74 41.05
CA GLN A 21 0.42 -32.25 42.35
C GLN A 21 1.89 -31.83 42.27
N CYS A 22 2.71 -32.60 41.55
CA CYS A 22 4.11 -32.25 41.37
C CYS A 22 4.27 -30.97 40.55
N LEU A 23 3.38 -30.70 39.60
CA LEU A 23 3.37 -29.44 38.85
C LEU A 23 3.06 -28.23 39.75
N GLU A 24 2.13 -28.37 40.70
CA GLU A 24 1.83 -27.33 41.70
C GLU A 24 3.01 -27.10 42.63
N ASP A 25 3.63 -28.17 43.15
CA ASP A 25 4.81 -28.08 44.00
C ASP A 25 6.00 -27.44 43.26
N MET A 26 6.18 -27.77 41.98
CA MET A 26 7.19 -27.15 41.12
C MET A 26 6.90 -25.66 40.91
N ALA A 27 5.64 -25.29 40.67
CA ALA A 27 5.23 -23.89 40.51
C ALA A 27 5.40 -23.07 41.80
N ALA A 28 5.21 -23.70 42.96
CA ALA A 28 5.45 -23.10 44.27
C ALA A 28 6.95 -23.01 44.65
N SER A 29 7.83 -23.69 43.90
CA SER A 29 9.28 -23.71 44.13
C SER A 29 10.05 -22.72 43.24
N HIS A 30 11.31 -22.46 43.58
CA HIS A 30 12.24 -21.71 42.72
C HIS A 30 12.91 -22.56 41.63
N LEU A 31 12.48 -23.81 41.43
CA LEU A 31 13.12 -24.73 40.50
C LEU A 31 13.02 -24.21 39.06
N LEU A 32 11.84 -23.76 38.64
CA LEU A 32 11.63 -23.24 37.28
C LEU A 32 12.47 -21.99 37.04
N THR A 33 12.46 -21.02 37.97
CA THR A 33 13.29 -19.80 37.87
C THR A 33 14.77 -20.15 37.74
N SER A 34 15.25 -21.11 38.55
CA SER A 34 16.64 -21.56 38.49
C SER A 34 16.98 -22.19 37.13
N LEU A 35 16.08 -23.01 36.58
CA LEU A 35 16.25 -23.61 35.26
C LEU A 35 16.22 -22.56 34.14
N VAL A 36 15.37 -21.53 34.23
CA VAL A 36 15.32 -20.43 33.26
C VAL A 36 16.64 -19.64 33.28
N MET A 37 17.20 -19.37 34.47
CA MET A 37 18.48 -18.68 34.60
C MET A 37 19.65 -19.44 33.95
N LEU A 38 19.57 -20.77 33.84
CA LEU A 38 20.61 -21.57 33.17
C LEU A 38 20.75 -21.26 31.68
N PHE A 39 19.72 -20.71 31.02
CA PHE A 39 19.82 -20.31 29.61
C PHE A 39 20.92 -19.27 29.35
N LEU A 40 21.20 -18.40 30.31
CA LEU A 40 22.26 -17.39 30.19
C LEU A 40 23.65 -17.95 30.56
N VAL A 41 23.70 -18.85 31.55
CA VAL A 41 24.96 -19.33 32.15
C VAL A 41 25.61 -20.46 31.36
N LEU A 42 24.80 -21.28 30.69
CA LEU A 42 25.30 -22.44 29.99
C LEU A 42 26.18 -22.04 28.78
N PRO A 43 27.27 -22.80 28.50
CA PRO A 43 28.18 -22.47 27.42
C PRO A 43 27.52 -22.68 26.07
N ARG A 44 27.41 -21.59 25.32
CA ARG A 44 26.98 -21.55 23.92
C ARG A 44 28.13 -22.07 23.07
N GLY A 45 28.18 -23.38 22.86
CA GLY A 45 29.32 -24.07 22.24
C GLY A 45 29.95 -23.28 21.08
N ARG A 46 31.07 -22.63 21.39
CA ARG A 46 31.99 -22.08 20.38
C ARG A 46 32.73 -23.27 19.79
N SER A 47 32.78 -23.37 18.47
CA SER A 47 33.71 -24.27 17.79
C SER A 47 35.13 -23.95 18.29
N THR A 48 35.72 -24.86 19.03
CA THR A 48 37.11 -24.75 19.47
C THR A 48 38.03 -24.87 18.25
N SER A 49 38.42 -23.74 17.66
CA SER A 49 39.56 -23.65 16.75
C SER A 49 40.54 -22.59 17.25
N THR A 50 41.11 -22.81 18.42
CA THR A 50 42.35 -22.13 18.83
C THR A 50 43.24 -23.13 19.54
N GLY A 51 43.95 -23.93 18.73
CA GLY A 51 45.15 -24.62 19.20
C GLY A 51 46.16 -23.59 19.68
N ARG A 52 46.57 -23.73 20.94
CA ARG A 52 47.81 -23.15 21.49
C ARG A 52 48.96 -23.37 20.50
N SER A 53 49.59 -22.30 20.02
CA SER A 53 50.95 -22.37 19.48
C SER A 53 51.89 -21.61 20.42
N MET A 54 52.68 -22.37 21.16
CA MET A 54 53.97 -21.95 21.69
C MET A 54 54.98 -22.93 21.10
N THR A 55 55.77 -22.48 20.13
CA THR A 55 57.25 -22.59 20.08
C THR A 55 57.81 -22.13 18.72
N GLN A 56 58.66 -21.10 18.82
CA GLN A 56 59.90 -20.80 18.10
C GLN A 56 60.07 -21.09 16.58
N ASN A 57 60.37 -19.99 15.87
CA ASN A 57 61.40 -19.77 14.83
C ASN A 57 62.01 -21.01 14.14
N VAL A 58 61.96 -21.06 12.80
CA VAL A 58 63.12 -20.98 11.87
C VAL A 58 62.61 -20.85 10.41
N VAL A 59 63.06 -19.77 9.75
CA VAL A 59 63.49 -19.55 8.35
C VAL A 59 62.99 -20.50 7.22
N THR A 60 62.45 -19.90 6.15
CA THR A 60 62.18 -20.39 4.77
C THR A 60 63.46 -20.83 3.99
N PRO A 61 63.46 -21.30 2.71
CA PRO A 61 62.39 -21.69 1.75
C PRO A 61 62.66 -22.98 0.89
N MET A 62 61.61 -23.41 0.17
CA MET A 62 61.57 -23.98 -1.22
C MET A 62 62.30 -25.28 -1.66
N THR A 63 61.56 -26.00 -2.53
CA THR A 63 61.93 -26.89 -3.65
C THR A 63 61.86 -28.42 -3.51
N ALA A 64 61.01 -28.98 -4.39
CA ALA A 64 61.27 -30.07 -5.33
C ALA A 64 61.08 -31.56 -4.93
N THR A 65 60.08 -32.15 -5.62
CA THR A 65 60.13 -33.39 -6.44
C THR A 65 60.10 -34.78 -5.80
N ASN A 66 59.09 -35.53 -6.25
CA ASN A 66 59.09 -36.91 -6.77
C ASN A 66 59.62 -38.06 -5.90
N GLY A 67 58.81 -39.12 -5.79
CA GLY A 67 59.30 -40.45 -5.43
C GLY A 67 58.22 -41.43 -5.02
N GLN A 68 57.46 -41.93 -5.99
CA GLN A 68 56.61 -43.12 -5.84
C GLN A 68 57.45 -44.41 -5.69
N ASN A 69 56.81 -45.43 -5.11
CA ASN A 69 56.95 -46.88 -5.33
C ASN A 69 57.95 -47.69 -4.48
N ALA A 70 57.39 -48.59 -3.66
CA ALA A 70 57.53 -50.06 -3.75
C ALA A 70 56.85 -50.68 -2.50
N SER A 71 55.69 -51.34 -2.54
CA SER A 71 55.36 -52.69 -3.07
C SER A 71 56.20 -53.84 -2.48
N GLY A 72 55.57 -54.67 -1.64
CA GLY A 72 55.92 -56.10 -1.56
C GLY A 72 55.75 -56.77 -0.18
N PRO A 73 55.01 -57.88 -0.04
CA PRO A 73 54.46 -58.36 1.23
C PRO A 73 55.21 -59.59 1.79
N ARG A 74 55.04 -59.89 3.09
CA ARG A 74 55.14 -61.27 3.62
C ARG A 74 54.53 -61.40 5.02
N LYS A 75 53.51 -62.27 5.12
CA LYS A 75 52.84 -62.72 6.34
C LYS A 75 53.73 -63.68 7.15
N ARG A 76 53.73 -63.56 8.49
CA ARG A 76 53.74 -64.70 9.42
C ARG A 76 53.08 -64.30 10.74
N THR A 77 52.06 -65.06 11.07
CA THR A 77 51.17 -65.03 12.24
C THR A 77 51.89 -65.49 13.50
N LEU A 78 51.73 -64.80 14.63
CA LEU A 78 51.61 -65.37 15.98
C LEU A 78 50.78 -64.40 16.85
N LEU A 79 50.01 -65.00 17.76
CA LEU A 79 48.88 -64.48 18.51
C LEU A 79 49.29 -63.43 19.57
N GLU A 80 48.53 -62.34 19.70
CA GLU A 80 47.85 -61.90 20.95
C GLU A 80 47.18 -60.52 20.78
N GLU A 81 45.92 -60.47 21.23
CA GLU A 81 45.12 -59.33 21.73
C GLU A 81 44.92 -58.04 20.89
N GLY A 82 43.64 -57.70 20.67
CA GLY A 82 43.19 -56.31 20.51
C GLY A 82 42.36 -55.99 19.26
N ASP A 83 41.23 -55.32 19.48
CA ASP A 83 40.40 -54.57 18.53
C ASP A 83 39.56 -55.31 17.49
N VAL A 84 38.33 -55.61 17.91
CA VAL A 84 37.17 -55.73 17.03
C VAL A 84 36.80 -54.34 16.51
N GLY A 85 37.15 -54.11 15.25
CA GLY A 85 36.18 -53.67 14.24
C GLY A 85 35.56 -52.29 14.44
N ASP A 86 36.30 -51.29 13.98
CA ASP A 86 35.83 -49.98 13.52
C ASP A 86 34.66 -50.13 12.52
N LEU A 87 33.44 -49.92 13.02
CA LEU A 87 32.23 -49.68 12.21
C LEU A 87 31.90 -48.20 12.36
N THR A 88 32.26 -47.46 11.33
CA THR A 88 31.99 -46.04 11.13
C THR A 88 30.49 -45.75 11.12
N SER A 89 29.93 -45.35 12.26
CA SER A 89 28.68 -44.60 12.34
C SER A 89 28.96 -43.10 12.21
N PRO A 90 28.10 -42.31 11.54
CA PRO A 90 28.29 -40.88 11.38
C PRO A 90 28.34 -40.22 12.77
N THR A 91 29.22 -39.25 12.92
CA THR A 91 29.40 -38.42 14.11
C THR A 91 28.06 -38.02 14.76
N GLU A 92 27.66 -38.74 15.82
CA GLU A 92 26.62 -38.29 16.74
C GLU A 92 27.14 -37.03 17.45
N THR A 93 26.77 -35.86 16.93
CA THR A 93 26.96 -34.59 17.59
C THR A 93 26.19 -34.61 18.91
N LYS A 94 26.91 -34.78 20.02
CA LYS A 94 26.33 -34.83 21.37
C LYS A 94 25.41 -33.62 21.59
N PRO A 95 24.18 -33.80 22.12
CA PRO A 95 23.25 -32.70 22.34
C PRO A 95 23.84 -31.70 23.32
N THR A 96 23.88 -30.43 22.93
CA THR A 96 24.39 -29.35 23.78
C THR A 96 23.48 -29.14 24.98
N ALA A 97 24.05 -28.69 26.11
CA ALA A 97 23.31 -28.52 27.37
C ALA A 97 22.05 -27.64 27.22
N HIS A 98 22.09 -26.65 26.32
CA HIS A 98 20.91 -25.84 25.97
C HIS A 98 19.79 -26.67 25.37
N LEU A 99 20.08 -27.62 24.47
CA LEU A 99 19.06 -28.44 23.82
C LEU A 99 18.30 -29.30 24.84
N VAL A 100 19.03 -29.89 25.80
CA VAL A 100 18.40 -30.65 26.90
C VAL A 100 17.51 -29.74 27.75
N LEU A 101 17.99 -28.54 28.07
CA LEU A 101 17.22 -27.58 28.87
C LEU A 101 15.93 -27.14 28.15
N ILE A 102 16.01 -26.86 26.84
CA ILE A 102 14.86 -26.51 26.00
C ILE A 102 13.84 -27.66 25.97
N GLN A 103 14.29 -28.88 25.69
CA GLN A 103 13.43 -30.07 25.70
C GLN A 103 12.76 -30.27 27.07
N THR A 104 13.50 -30.03 28.16
CA THR A 104 12.95 -30.13 29.51
C THR A 104 11.90 -29.04 29.74
N MET A 105 12.14 -27.81 29.29
CA MET A 105 11.15 -26.71 29.38
C MET A 105 9.88 -27.00 28.60
N GLU A 106 9.98 -27.55 27.40
CA GLU A 106 8.84 -27.89 26.54
C GLU A 106 7.80 -28.77 27.27
N HIS A 107 8.29 -29.78 28.01
CA HIS A 107 7.43 -30.64 28.82
C HIS A 107 6.82 -29.91 30.03
N LEU A 108 7.55 -28.98 30.65
CA LEU A 108 7.08 -28.23 31.81
C LEU A 108 6.02 -27.18 31.45
N ILE A 109 6.26 -26.40 30.40
CA ILE A 109 5.37 -25.32 29.99
C ILE A 109 4.05 -25.81 29.35
N SER A 110 3.94 -27.12 29.09
CA SER A 110 2.68 -27.77 28.73
C SER A 110 1.60 -27.53 29.82
N SER A 111 2.01 -27.32 31.08
CA SER A 111 1.15 -26.82 32.15
C SER A 111 1.02 -25.30 32.09
N SER A 112 -0.20 -24.77 32.07
CA SER A 112 -0.42 -23.32 32.01
C SER A 112 0.03 -22.58 33.28
N LEU A 113 0.07 -23.26 34.43
CA LEU A 113 0.64 -22.73 35.67
C LEU A 113 2.13 -22.49 35.53
N LEU A 114 2.87 -23.48 35.01
CA LEU A 114 4.31 -23.36 34.80
C LEU A 114 4.65 -22.42 33.64
N LEU A 115 3.82 -22.34 32.60
CA LEU A 115 4.00 -21.34 31.55
C LEU A 115 3.89 -19.90 32.11
N LYS A 116 2.94 -19.66 33.02
CA LYS A 116 2.81 -18.35 33.70
C LYS A 116 4.07 -18.01 34.50
N GLU A 117 4.57 -18.95 35.29
CA GLU A 117 5.80 -18.75 36.07
C GLU A 117 7.03 -18.62 35.16
N PHE A 118 7.08 -19.33 34.03
CA PHE A 118 8.13 -19.20 33.02
C PHE A 118 8.17 -17.78 32.43
N ILE A 119 7.01 -17.19 32.13
CA ILE A 119 6.91 -15.80 31.66
C ILE A 119 7.40 -14.83 32.73
N TYR A 120 6.99 -15.01 33.99
CA TYR A 120 7.47 -14.16 35.09
C TYR A 120 8.94 -14.37 35.43
N ALA A 121 9.52 -15.53 35.12
CA ALA A 121 10.95 -15.76 35.25
C ALA A 121 11.76 -15.13 34.09
N GLY A 122 11.12 -14.43 33.15
CA GLY A 122 11.79 -13.81 32.00
C GLY A 122 12.15 -14.82 30.91
N GLY A 123 11.54 -16.02 30.89
CA GLY A 123 11.90 -17.09 29.97
C GLY A 123 11.90 -16.67 28.49
N LEU A 124 10.94 -15.84 28.08
CA LEU A 124 10.83 -15.36 26.69
C LEU A 124 12.06 -14.55 26.23
N ILE A 125 12.61 -13.67 27.08
CA ILE A 125 13.77 -12.86 26.71
C ILE A 125 15.05 -13.71 26.60
N TYR A 126 15.18 -14.74 27.44
CA TYR A 126 16.30 -15.69 27.35
C TYR A 126 16.20 -16.55 26.08
N LEU A 127 15.01 -17.04 25.73
CA LEU A 127 14.81 -17.79 24.48
C LEU A 127 15.12 -16.93 23.25
N MET A 128 14.62 -15.69 23.22
CA MET A 128 14.89 -14.74 22.13
C MET A 128 16.39 -14.42 22.01
N GLU A 129 17.07 -14.30 23.13
CA GLU A 129 18.51 -14.09 23.16
C GLU A 129 19.29 -15.29 22.59
N ILE A 130 18.87 -16.52 22.89
CA ILE A 130 19.44 -17.74 22.30
C ILE A 130 19.24 -17.76 20.78
N ILE A 131 18.08 -17.34 20.28
CA ILE A 131 17.82 -17.24 18.82
C ILE A 131 18.82 -16.28 18.17
N CYS A 132 19.15 -15.17 18.82
CA CYS A 132 20.05 -14.15 18.27
C CYS A 132 21.54 -14.54 18.37
N GLN A 133 21.95 -15.26 19.42
CA GLN A 133 23.36 -15.46 19.75
C GLN A 133 23.90 -16.87 19.55
N SER A 134 23.05 -17.90 19.47
CA SER A 134 23.51 -19.27 19.31
C SER A 134 24.10 -19.51 17.92
N SER A 135 25.31 -20.05 17.84
CA SER A 135 25.92 -20.51 16.57
C SER A 135 25.34 -21.85 16.08
N GLN A 136 24.61 -22.57 16.94
CA GLN A 136 24.11 -23.92 16.65
C GLN A 136 22.67 -23.85 16.15
N GLN A 137 22.45 -24.30 14.92
CA GLN A 137 21.14 -24.28 14.28
C GLN A 137 20.11 -25.16 15.00
N GLN A 138 20.52 -26.34 15.50
CA GLN A 138 19.63 -27.25 16.24
C GLN A 138 19.06 -26.61 17.51
N THR A 139 19.90 -25.91 18.29
CA THR A 139 19.47 -25.19 19.49
C THR A 139 18.49 -24.07 19.14
N ARG A 140 18.75 -23.31 18.06
CA ARG A 140 17.86 -22.23 17.62
C ARG A 140 16.50 -22.77 17.17
N HIS A 141 16.48 -23.88 16.42
CA HIS A 141 15.24 -24.53 16.00
C HIS A 141 14.39 -24.97 17.19
N ALA A 142 15.00 -25.69 18.14
CA ALA A 142 14.29 -26.13 19.35
C ALA A 142 13.75 -24.93 20.16
N THR A 143 14.49 -23.82 20.22
CA THR A 143 14.01 -22.59 20.87
C THR A 143 12.81 -21.98 20.15
N VAL A 144 12.84 -21.93 18.82
CA VAL A 144 11.73 -21.44 17.99
C VAL A 144 10.48 -22.29 18.19
N ASP A 145 10.62 -23.61 18.20
CA ASP A 145 9.53 -24.54 18.47
C ASP A 145 8.94 -24.28 19.87
N LEU A 146 9.80 -24.08 20.88
CA LEU A 146 9.34 -23.78 22.24
C LEU A 146 8.54 -22.47 22.32
N ILE A 147 8.99 -21.40 21.64
CA ILE A 147 8.25 -20.13 21.56
C ILE A 147 6.92 -20.31 20.81
N SER A 148 6.91 -21.10 19.74
CA SER A 148 5.68 -21.42 18.99
C SER A 148 4.65 -22.10 19.87
N HIS A 149 5.06 -23.12 20.65
CA HIS A 149 4.21 -23.77 21.65
C HIS A 149 3.67 -22.79 22.70
N CYS A 150 4.47 -21.81 23.13
CA CYS A 150 4.00 -20.76 24.03
C CYS A 150 2.91 -19.89 23.37
N LEU A 151 3.09 -19.50 22.11
CA LEU A 151 2.16 -18.64 21.35
C LEU A 151 0.80 -19.31 21.11
N ILE A 152 0.78 -20.63 20.90
CA ILE A 152 -0.45 -21.41 20.63
C ILE A 152 -1.29 -21.61 21.92
N ASN A 153 -0.73 -21.32 23.10
CA ASN A 153 -1.42 -21.51 24.37
C ASN A 153 -2.72 -20.68 24.49
N LYS A 154 -3.84 -21.32 24.84
CA LYS A 154 -5.16 -20.68 24.91
C LYS A 154 -5.27 -19.56 25.95
N GLN A 155 -4.57 -19.67 27.08
CA GLN A 155 -4.68 -18.72 28.20
C GLN A 155 -3.71 -17.55 28.06
N PHE A 156 -2.45 -17.83 27.71
CA PHE A 156 -1.39 -16.82 27.71
C PHE A 156 -0.90 -16.43 26.32
N GLY A 157 -1.31 -17.12 25.25
CA GLY A 157 -0.82 -16.90 23.89
C GLY A 157 -0.97 -15.46 23.40
N ARG A 158 -2.12 -14.81 23.63
CA ARG A 158 -2.33 -13.39 23.27
C ARG A 158 -1.39 -12.44 24.01
N ARG A 159 -1.12 -12.70 25.29
CA ARG A 159 -0.18 -11.91 26.11
C ARG A 159 1.25 -12.11 25.61
N ILE A 160 1.63 -13.35 25.31
CA ILE A 160 2.96 -13.68 24.77
C ILE A 160 3.14 -13.02 23.39
N GLN A 161 2.15 -13.10 22.51
CA GLN A 161 2.17 -12.43 21.21
C GLN A 161 2.36 -10.91 21.35
N ALA A 162 1.66 -10.27 22.30
CA ALA A 162 1.84 -8.85 22.59
C ALA A 162 3.26 -8.51 23.05
N ILE A 163 3.85 -9.33 23.93
CA ILE A 163 5.25 -9.19 24.37
C ILE A 163 6.21 -9.35 23.19
N MET A 164 6.04 -10.40 22.38
CA MET A 164 6.91 -10.67 21.23
C MET A 164 6.85 -9.55 20.20
N ASN A 165 5.67 -8.94 19.97
CA ASN A 165 5.49 -7.80 19.07
C ASN A 165 6.16 -6.50 19.56
N GLN A 166 6.60 -6.43 20.82
CA GLN A 166 7.43 -5.31 21.30
C GLN A 166 8.90 -5.46 20.88
N TYR A 167 9.35 -6.69 20.59
CA TYR A 167 10.71 -6.99 20.14
C TYR A 167 10.82 -7.22 18.64
N LEU A 168 9.83 -7.87 18.02
CA LEU A 168 9.87 -8.30 16.63
C LEU A 168 8.74 -7.63 15.81
N PRO A 169 8.97 -7.37 14.51
CA PRO A 169 7.89 -7.08 13.57
C PRO A 169 6.80 -8.17 13.59
N SER A 170 5.54 -7.78 13.42
CA SER A 170 4.38 -8.69 13.53
C SER A 170 4.47 -9.91 12.61
N VAL A 171 4.99 -9.72 11.39
CA VAL A 171 5.19 -10.81 10.41
C VAL A 171 6.04 -11.94 10.99
N PHE A 172 7.08 -11.61 11.76
CA PHE A 172 7.93 -12.61 12.40
C PHE A 172 7.21 -13.35 13.54
N VAL A 173 6.40 -12.65 14.33
CA VAL A 173 5.63 -13.27 15.42
C VAL A 173 4.53 -14.17 14.89
N ASP A 174 3.86 -13.76 13.80
CA ASP A 174 2.88 -14.61 13.12
C ASP A 174 3.56 -15.83 12.49
N THR A 175 4.75 -15.66 11.89
CA THR A 175 5.55 -16.79 11.38
C THR A 175 5.98 -17.74 12.49
N LEU A 176 6.40 -17.24 13.67
CA LEU A 176 6.70 -18.08 14.82
C LEU A 176 5.50 -18.93 15.26
N ARG A 177 4.29 -18.37 15.18
CA ARG A 177 3.06 -19.07 15.56
C ARG A 177 2.63 -20.10 14.52
N ASP A 178 2.65 -19.72 13.24
CA ASP A 178 1.97 -20.46 12.18
C ASP A 178 2.93 -21.36 11.36
N GLN A 179 4.21 -20.98 11.24
CA GLN A 179 5.23 -21.67 10.41
C GLN A 179 6.64 -21.60 11.05
N PRO A 180 6.84 -22.16 12.26
CA PRO A 180 8.10 -22.06 13.01
C PRO A 180 9.33 -22.59 12.24
N GLU A 181 9.16 -23.59 11.38
CA GLU A 181 10.23 -24.19 10.58
C GLU A 181 10.88 -23.22 9.58
N THR A 182 10.12 -22.23 9.10
CA THR A 182 10.60 -21.22 8.14
C THR A 182 11.19 -19.99 8.84
N PHE A 183 10.90 -19.79 10.13
CA PHE A 183 11.21 -18.57 10.85
C PHE A 183 12.71 -18.25 10.84
N LEU A 184 13.60 -19.22 11.11
CA LEU A 184 15.04 -18.93 11.17
C LEU A 184 15.60 -18.48 9.82
N ALA A 185 15.14 -19.08 8.72
CA ALA A 185 15.57 -18.69 7.39
C ALA A 185 15.11 -17.24 7.07
N LEU A 186 13.89 -16.89 7.46
CA LEU A 186 13.37 -15.54 7.33
C LEU A 186 14.08 -14.55 8.27
N PHE A 187 14.35 -14.93 9.51
CA PHE A 187 14.99 -14.10 10.52
C PHE A 187 16.46 -13.81 10.17
N ASP A 188 17.18 -14.74 9.56
CA ASP A 188 18.60 -14.57 9.22
C ASP A 188 18.82 -13.84 7.89
N ALA A 189 17.81 -13.84 7.02
CA ALA A 189 17.84 -13.13 5.74
C ALA A 189 17.53 -11.63 5.92
N ASP A 190 18.10 -10.81 5.03
CA ASP A 190 17.77 -9.39 4.96
C ASP A 190 16.51 -9.19 4.10
N HIS A 191 15.59 -8.37 4.59
CA HIS A 191 14.34 -8.01 3.94
C HIS A 191 14.18 -6.50 3.91
N GLU A 192 13.96 -5.96 2.72
CA GLU A 192 13.64 -4.54 2.54
C GLU A 192 12.41 -4.45 1.64
N ASN A 193 11.25 -4.37 2.28
CA ASN A 193 9.98 -4.20 1.62
C ASN A 193 9.06 -3.25 2.41
N PRO A 194 7.96 -2.76 1.81
CA PRO A 194 7.06 -1.86 2.50
C PRO A 194 6.47 -2.41 3.80
N GLU A 195 6.29 -3.73 3.96
CA GLU A 195 5.68 -4.31 5.18
C GLU A 195 6.71 -4.68 6.26
N VAL A 196 7.96 -4.92 5.85
CA VAL A 196 9.05 -5.40 6.72
C VAL A 196 10.37 -4.79 6.26
N ILE A 197 11.01 -4.10 7.21
CA ILE A 197 12.43 -3.74 7.14
C ILE A 197 13.12 -4.59 8.19
N TRP A 198 14.04 -5.44 7.74
CA TRP A 198 14.80 -6.34 8.60
C TRP A 198 16.18 -6.56 8.00
N ASP A 199 17.21 -5.97 8.57
CA ASP A 199 18.58 -6.11 8.09
C ASP A 199 19.53 -6.52 9.22
N SER A 200 20.82 -6.70 8.90
CA SER A 200 21.86 -6.98 9.90
C SER A 200 21.94 -5.92 11.00
N ASN A 201 21.62 -4.66 10.72
CA ASN A 201 21.69 -3.56 11.69
C ASN A 201 20.56 -3.66 12.71
N LEU A 202 19.33 -3.93 12.25
CA LEU A 202 18.18 -4.14 13.14
C LEU A 202 18.36 -5.41 13.97
N ARG A 203 18.87 -6.49 13.38
CA ARG A 203 19.25 -7.71 14.11
C ARG A 203 20.29 -7.45 15.18
N SER A 204 21.31 -6.66 14.87
CA SER A 204 22.33 -6.25 15.85
C SER A 204 21.73 -5.40 16.97
N MET A 205 20.80 -4.50 16.66
CA MET A 205 20.09 -3.69 17.67
C MET A 205 19.26 -4.56 18.60
N LEU A 206 18.47 -5.49 18.05
CA LEU A 206 17.70 -6.45 18.84
C LEU A 206 18.60 -7.27 19.76
N THR A 207 19.70 -7.80 19.21
CA THR A 207 20.68 -8.61 19.95
C THR A 207 21.26 -7.82 21.11
N LYS A 208 21.63 -6.56 20.90
CA LYS A 208 22.16 -5.68 21.94
C LYS A 208 21.15 -5.48 23.08
N ILE A 209 19.92 -5.12 22.75
CA ILE A 209 18.86 -4.85 23.73
C ILE A 209 18.52 -6.11 24.54
N LEU A 210 18.37 -7.26 23.86
CA LEU A 210 18.13 -8.54 24.53
C LEU A 210 19.29 -8.90 25.46
N ASN A 211 20.54 -8.68 25.04
CA ASN A 211 21.71 -8.94 25.88
C ASN A 211 21.71 -8.06 27.14
N GLU A 212 21.47 -6.75 26.99
CA GLU A 212 21.40 -5.83 28.13
C GLU A 212 20.26 -6.19 29.09
N GLN A 213 19.06 -6.49 28.57
CA GLN A 213 17.91 -6.84 29.40
C GLN A 213 18.05 -8.20 30.10
N THR A 214 18.55 -9.23 29.40
CA THR A 214 18.76 -10.56 29.98
C THR A 214 19.82 -10.55 31.07
N HIS A 215 20.94 -9.84 30.87
CA HIS A 215 21.98 -9.68 31.89
C HIS A 215 21.50 -8.86 33.09
N SER A 216 20.84 -7.71 32.85
CA SER A 216 20.29 -6.87 33.91
C SER A 216 19.29 -7.64 34.78
N PHE A 217 18.34 -8.32 34.13
CA PHE A 217 17.34 -9.10 34.86
C PHE A 217 17.93 -10.30 35.58
N TYR A 218 18.91 -10.99 34.97
CA TYR A 218 19.63 -12.09 35.63
C TYR A 218 20.32 -11.64 36.91
N HIS A 219 20.94 -10.45 36.92
CA HIS A 219 21.53 -9.89 38.13
C HIS A 219 20.46 -9.61 39.20
N SER A 220 19.32 -9.02 38.83
CA SER A 220 18.22 -8.83 39.77
C SER A 220 17.65 -10.15 40.31
N GLN A 221 17.62 -11.22 39.52
CA GLN A 221 17.21 -12.56 39.96
C GLN A 221 18.18 -13.21 40.95
N LEU A 222 19.47 -12.88 40.88
CA LEU A 222 20.46 -13.32 41.88
C LEU A 222 20.27 -12.61 43.22
N GLU A 223 19.80 -11.36 43.21
CA GLU A 223 19.52 -10.55 44.41
C GLU A 223 18.17 -10.93 45.05
N ASP A 224 17.12 -11.06 44.24
CA ASP A 224 15.78 -11.48 44.67
C ASP A 224 15.24 -12.58 43.75
N ARG A 225 15.10 -13.79 44.30
CA ARG A 225 14.55 -14.94 43.57
C ARG A 225 13.05 -14.87 43.31
N ASN A 226 12.33 -13.94 43.96
CA ASN A 226 10.90 -13.72 43.77
C ASN A 226 10.58 -12.62 42.77
N ILE A 227 11.60 -11.97 42.19
CA ILE A 227 11.38 -10.91 41.22
C ILE A 227 10.62 -11.45 40.00
N LYS A 228 9.58 -10.70 39.59
CA LYS A 228 8.79 -11.03 38.42
C LYS A 228 9.18 -10.12 37.27
N TRP A 229 9.56 -10.74 36.17
CA TRP A 229 9.80 -10.07 34.91
C TRP A 229 8.51 -9.40 34.44
N ASN A 230 8.64 -8.14 34.09
CA ASN A 230 7.58 -7.37 33.48
C ASN A 230 8.20 -6.40 32.48
N LEU A 231 7.44 -6.11 31.43
CA LEU A 231 7.84 -5.19 30.37
C LEU A 231 6.79 -4.09 30.28
N SER A 232 7.23 -2.84 30.18
CA SER A 232 6.31 -1.71 30.03
C SER A 232 5.53 -1.84 28.73
N ASP A 233 4.23 -1.57 28.75
CA ASP A 233 3.42 -1.55 27.51
C ASP A 233 3.89 -0.49 26.50
N SER A 234 4.63 0.52 26.98
CA SER A 234 5.26 1.55 26.14
C SER A 234 6.58 1.12 25.49
N PHE A 235 7.16 -0.01 25.92
CA PHE A 235 8.43 -0.48 25.38
C PHE A 235 8.25 -0.99 23.95
N LYS A 236 9.10 -0.51 23.06
CA LYS A 236 9.34 -1.08 21.74
C LYS A 236 10.82 -0.96 21.43
N VAL A 237 11.37 -1.93 20.72
CA VAL A 237 12.73 -1.81 20.19
C VAL A 237 12.79 -0.59 19.26
N PRO A 238 13.74 0.35 19.43
CA PRO A 238 13.82 1.60 18.68
C PRO A 238 14.36 1.39 17.25
N TYR A 239 13.73 0.50 16.48
CA TYR A 239 14.08 0.24 15.08
C TYR A 239 13.96 1.50 14.23
N THR A 240 12.98 2.36 14.53
CA THR A 240 12.75 3.63 13.82
C THR A 240 13.96 4.56 13.86
N GLU A 241 14.72 4.56 14.96
CA GLU A 241 15.94 5.37 15.08
C GLU A 241 17.06 4.86 14.15
N VAL A 242 17.19 3.53 14.02
CA VAL A 242 18.19 2.92 13.14
C VAL A 242 17.84 3.18 11.68
N ILE A 243 16.56 3.00 11.33
CA ILE A 243 16.04 3.28 9.98
C ILE A 243 16.22 4.77 9.65
N ALA A 244 15.92 5.68 10.59
CA ALA A 244 16.11 7.12 10.40
C ALA A 244 17.59 7.49 10.19
N LYS A 245 18.52 6.87 10.94
CA LYS A 245 19.97 7.07 10.75
C LYS A 245 20.42 6.65 9.35
N LYS A 246 20.03 5.44 8.90
CA LYS A 246 20.33 4.95 7.55
C LYS A 246 19.80 5.91 6.48
N ALA A 247 18.54 6.31 6.58
CA ALA A 247 17.92 7.24 5.64
C ALA A 247 18.59 8.63 5.64
N ASN A 248 19.02 9.13 6.80
CA ASN A 248 19.75 10.40 6.91
C ASN A 248 21.13 10.36 6.24
N GLU A 249 21.83 9.23 6.35
CA GLU A 249 23.11 9.01 5.66
C GLU A 249 22.93 8.91 4.15
N GLU A 250 21.89 8.22 3.69
CA GLU A 250 21.53 8.15 2.27
C GLU A 250 21.15 9.54 1.71
N ASN A 251 20.39 10.34 2.46
CA ASN A 251 20.01 11.69 2.06
C ASN A 251 21.22 12.61 1.85
N LYS A 252 22.27 12.47 2.69
CA LYS A 252 23.52 13.23 2.51
C LYS A 252 24.22 12.90 1.19
N ASN A 253 24.11 11.65 0.74
CA ASN A 253 24.79 11.17 -0.46
C ASN A 253 23.97 11.46 -1.73
N LYS A 254 22.63 11.31 -1.66
CA LYS A 254 21.73 11.55 -2.79
C LYS A 254 20.41 12.15 -2.28
N PRO A 255 20.30 13.49 -2.22
CA PRO A 255 19.08 14.12 -1.73
C PRO A 255 17.94 13.82 -2.68
N ASN A 256 16.89 13.19 -2.15
CA ASN A 256 15.62 13.02 -2.84
C ASN A 256 14.47 13.42 -1.90
N GLU A 257 13.34 13.76 -2.48
CA GLU A 257 12.18 14.27 -1.74
C GLU A 257 11.72 13.28 -0.64
N ILE A 258 11.88 11.98 -0.87
CA ILE A 258 11.47 10.91 0.05
C ILE A 258 12.40 10.82 1.26
N ALA A 259 13.71 10.91 1.04
CA ALA A 259 14.72 10.91 2.09
C ALA A 259 14.59 12.17 2.96
N GLN A 260 14.17 13.30 2.39
CA GLN A 260 13.82 14.49 3.17
C GLN A 260 12.62 14.26 4.10
N TYR A 261 11.57 13.55 3.64
CA TYR A 261 10.44 13.20 4.51
C TYR A 261 10.89 12.33 5.69
N VAL A 262 11.70 11.30 5.43
CA VAL A 262 12.21 10.42 6.49
C VAL A 262 13.14 11.18 7.44
N ALA A 263 13.96 12.11 6.95
CA ALA A 263 14.85 12.91 7.77
C ALA A 263 14.09 13.84 8.73
N CYS A 264 12.99 14.45 8.27
CA CYS A 264 12.22 15.40 9.07
C CYS A 264 11.17 14.75 9.98
N LEU A 265 10.47 13.71 9.48
CA LEU A 265 9.35 13.08 10.17
C LEU A 265 9.70 11.73 10.82
N GLY A 266 10.85 11.15 10.47
CA GLY A 266 11.16 9.75 10.77
C GLY A 266 10.45 8.78 9.82
N PRO A 267 10.75 7.48 9.93
CA PRO A 267 10.05 6.44 9.18
C PRO A 267 8.61 6.30 9.69
N ILE A 268 7.66 6.69 8.87
CA ILE A 268 6.23 6.56 9.18
C ILE A 268 5.72 5.20 8.70
N GLN A 269 5.01 4.52 9.60
CA GLN A 269 4.33 3.25 9.34
C GLN A 269 2.82 3.42 9.54
N ILE A 270 2.02 2.91 8.58
CA ILE A 270 0.55 2.87 8.63
C ILE A 270 0.12 1.47 8.21
N ALA A 271 -0.77 0.80 8.95
CA ALA A 271 -1.17 -0.58 8.68
C ALA A 271 0.01 -1.55 8.48
N ASN A 272 1.09 -1.37 9.24
CA ASN A 272 2.39 -2.07 9.09
C ASN A 272 3.17 -1.77 7.81
N VAL A 273 2.76 -0.80 7.00
CA VAL A 273 3.43 -0.40 5.76
C VAL A 273 4.26 0.87 5.97
N TYR A 274 5.56 0.81 5.68
CA TYR A 274 6.49 1.92 5.64
C TYR A 274 6.25 2.78 4.39
N LEU A 275 5.72 3.99 4.60
CA LEU A 275 5.28 4.88 3.51
C LEU A 275 6.41 5.23 2.54
N HIS A 276 7.60 5.49 3.06
CA HIS A 276 8.75 5.92 2.26
C HIS A 276 9.22 4.82 1.28
N LEU A 277 9.20 3.55 1.68
CA LEU A 277 9.54 2.43 0.81
C LEU A 277 8.46 2.21 -0.25
N TYR A 278 7.19 2.23 0.17
CA TYR A 278 6.06 2.04 -0.75
C TYR A 278 6.04 3.10 -1.85
N ILE A 279 6.22 4.38 -1.48
CA ILE A 279 6.23 5.49 -2.44
C ILE A 279 7.46 5.43 -3.37
N SER A 280 8.61 4.97 -2.86
CA SER A 280 9.84 4.85 -3.67
C SER A 280 9.71 3.78 -4.74
N HIS A 281 8.89 2.76 -4.51
CA HIS A 281 8.70 1.64 -5.43
C HIS A 281 7.20 1.39 -5.64
N PRO A 282 6.53 2.15 -6.52
CA PRO A 282 5.16 1.84 -6.93
C PRO A 282 5.05 0.43 -7.51
N GLY A 283 3.92 -0.24 -7.28
CA GLY A 283 3.62 -1.59 -7.80
C GLY A 283 3.85 -2.73 -6.82
N TRP A 284 4.37 -2.47 -5.61
CA TRP A 284 4.51 -3.51 -4.58
C TRP A 284 3.14 -4.10 -4.17
N THR A 285 3.13 -5.42 -3.96
CA THR A 285 1.95 -6.15 -3.49
C THR A 285 1.82 -6.08 -1.98
N LEU A 286 0.83 -5.32 -1.51
CA LEU A 286 0.46 -5.26 -0.10
C LEU A 286 -0.49 -6.41 0.24
N ARG A 287 -0.35 -6.97 1.44
CA ARG A 287 -1.19 -8.05 1.97
C ARG A 287 -2.63 -7.58 2.20
N ASN A 288 -2.81 -6.40 2.80
CA ASN A 288 -4.10 -5.81 3.13
C ASN A 288 -4.21 -4.36 2.61
N PRO A 289 -4.32 -4.14 1.29
CA PRO A 289 -4.27 -2.80 0.70
C PRO A 289 -5.47 -1.93 1.07
N GLU A 290 -6.65 -2.52 1.31
CA GLU A 290 -7.85 -1.80 1.75
C GLU A 290 -7.70 -1.23 3.16
N LEU A 291 -7.16 -2.03 4.10
CA LEU A 291 -6.89 -1.59 5.46
C LEU A 291 -5.83 -0.47 5.46
N PHE A 292 -4.77 -0.63 4.67
CA PHE A 292 -3.76 0.42 4.49
C PHE A 292 -4.36 1.73 3.96
N LEU A 293 -5.17 1.66 2.91
CA LEU A 293 -5.82 2.85 2.34
C LEU A 293 -6.72 3.55 3.36
N ASN A 294 -7.53 2.81 4.11
CA ASN A 294 -8.44 3.39 5.11
C ASN A 294 -7.68 4.06 6.26
N GLU A 295 -6.69 3.39 6.86
CA GLU A 295 -5.87 4.01 7.92
C GLU A 295 -5.05 5.20 7.39
N CYS A 296 -4.57 5.12 6.14
CA CYS A 296 -3.82 6.21 5.52
C CYS A 296 -4.72 7.42 5.27
N MET A 297 -5.95 7.21 4.80
CA MET A 297 -6.95 8.27 4.63
C MET A 297 -7.37 8.88 5.97
N GLU A 298 -7.53 8.08 7.02
CA GLU A 298 -7.84 8.57 8.36
C GLU A 298 -6.73 9.50 8.89
N LYS A 299 -5.46 9.03 8.86
CA LYS A 299 -4.33 9.88 9.24
C LYS A 299 -4.15 11.08 8.33
N TRP A 300 -4.48 10.97 7.05
CA TRP A 300 -4.42 12.09 6.09
C TRP A 300 -5.43 13.18 6.45
N ILE A 301 -6.66 12.80 6.82
CA ILE A 301 -7.68 13.74 7.30
C ILE A 301 -7.23 14.40 8.60
N GLU A 302 -6.71 13.64 9.58
CA GLU A 302 -6.18 14.19 10.83
C GLU A 302 -5.03 15.18 10.57
N ALA A 303 -4.11 14.84 9.67
CA ALA A 303 -2.99 15.70 9.29
C ALA A 303 -3.50 16.99 8.64
N ILE A 304 -4.52 16.96 7.78
CA ILE A 304 -5.09 18.17 7.18
C ILE A 304 -5.64 19.13 8.24
N HIS A 305 -6.29 18.62 9.29
CA HIS A 305 -6.80 19.46 10.38
C HIS A 305 -5.68 20.13 11.20
N GLN A 306 -4.45 19.64 11.12
CA GLN A 306 -3.28 20.17 11.82
C GLN A 306 -2.43 21.13 10.97
N LEU A 307 -2.90 21.49 9.76
CA LEU A 307 -2.21 22.46 8.91
C LEU A 307 -2.15 23.84 9.60
N PRO A 308 -1.04 24.59 9.42
CA PRO A 308 0.07 24.35 8.49
C PRO A 308 1.22 23.46 9.05
N ASN A 309 1.18 23.09 10.33
CA ASN A 309 2.29 22.40 11.00
C ASN A 309 2.60 21.01 10.43
N SER A 310 1.58 20.35 9.88
CA SER A 310 1.63 19.00 9.33
C SER A 310 1.90 18.95 7.81
N ALA A 311 2.28 20.06 7.16
CA ALA A 311 2.35 20.14 5.69
C ALA A 311 3.18 19.02 5.03
N LEU A 312 4.33 18.67 5.62
CA LEU A 312 5.17 17.56 5.11
C LEU A 312 4.46 16.19 5.25
N LEU A 313 3.75 15.98 6.36
CA LEU A 313 2.99 14.75 6.60
C LEU A 313 1.84 14.64 5.60
N VAL A 314 1.10 15.74 5.36
CA VAL A 314 0.03 15.79 4.35
C VAL A 314 0.56 15.45 2.97
N ARG A 315 1.72 15.99 2.56
CA ARG A 315 2.35 15.65 1.27
C ARG A 315 2.68 14.17 1.15
N LEU A 316 3.32 13.60 2.17
CA LEU A 316 3.68 12.19 2.19
C LEU A 316 2.45 11.28 2.10
N LEU A 317 1.42 11.56 2.90
CA LEU A 317 0.18 10.78 2.94
C LEU A 317 -0.62 10.92 1.65
N THR A 318 -0.70 12.14 1.08
CA THR A 318 -1.36 12.37 -0.23
C THR A 318 -0.70 11.53 -1.31
N ARG A 319 0.64 11.48 -1.31
CA ARG A 319 1.41 10.68 -2.26
C ARG A 319 1.19 9.18 -2.04
N ALA A 320 1.18 8.71 -0.79
CA ALA A 320 0.87 7.32 -0.48
C ALA A 320 -0.52 6.91 -0.98
N CYS A 321 -1.57 7.69 -0.65
CA CYS A 321 -2.92 7.44 -1.13
C CYS A 321 -3.01 7.43 -2.66
N LYS A 322 -2.40 8.43 -3.33
CA LYS A 322 -2.35 8.48 -4.80
C LYS A 322 -1.67 7.23 -5.38
N THR A 323 -0.52 6.83 -4.86
CA THR A 323 0.21 5.65 -5.33
C THR A 323 -0.62 4.38 -5.19
N VAL A 324 -1.27 4.15 -4.04
CA VAL A 324 -2.14 2.96 -3.84
C VAL A 324 -3.30 2.93 -4.83
N LEU A 325 -3.99 4.06 -5.01
CA LEU A 325 -5.14 4.16 -5.90
C LEU A 325 -4.72 3.98 -7.37
N THR A 326 -3.52 4.43 -7.73
CA THR A 326 -2.95 4.23 -9.08
C THR A 326 -2.54 2.77 -9.31
N ASP A 327 -1.85 2.15 -8.35
CA ASP A 327 -1.41 0.76 -8.45
C ASP A 327 -2.59 -0.24 -8.45
N ARG A 328 -3.67 0.11 -7.74
CA ARG A 328 -4.87 -0.73 -7.58
C ARG A 328 -6.15 0.08 -7.76
N PRO A 329 -6.55 0.36 -9.02
CA PRO A 329 -7.74 1.15 -9.32
C PRO A 329 -9.04 0.60 -8.73
N GLY A 330 -9.13 -0.73 -8.53
CA GLY A 330 -10.30 -1.38 -7.93
C GLY A 330 -10.56 -1.00 -6.47
N LEU A 331 -9.59 -0.41 -5.76
CA LEU A 331 -9.80 0.10 -4.39
C LEU A 331 -10.57 1.43 -4.37
N THR A 332 -10.56 2.18 -5.47
CA THR A 332 -11.33 3.43 -5.55
C THR A 332 -12.82 3.15 -5.37
N ASP A 333 -13.29 1.99 -5.84
CA ASP A 333 -14.69 1.56 -5.75
C ASP A 333 -15.14 1.22 -4.32
N SER A 334 -14.21 0.99 -3.38
CA SER A 334 -14.54 0.73 -1.97
C SER A 334 -14.63 2.01 -1.11
N LEU A 335 -14.07 3.13 -1.59
CA LEU A 335 -14.07 4.42 -0.87
C LEU A 335 -15.45 4.95 -0.47
N PRO A 336 -16.53 4.78 -1.27
CA PRO A 336 -17.87 5.18 -0.84
C PRO A 336 -18.34 4.37 0.37
N ARG A 337 -18.07 3.06 0.40
CA ARG A 337 -18.51 2.16 1.47
C ARG A 337 -17.80 2.43 2.79
N SER A 338 -16.52 2.85 2.73
CA SER A 338 -15.78 3.26 3.92
C SER A 338 -16.11 4.67 4.41
N GLY A 339 -16.98 5.40 3.71
CA GLY A 339 -17.37 6.78 4.05
C GLY A 339 -16.27 7.82 3.76
N ASN A 340 -15.14 7.41 3.19
CA ASN A 340 -14.02 8.30 2.90
C ASN A 340 -14.39 9.39 1.89
N VAL A 341 -15.32 9.10 0.96
CA VAL A 341 -15.81 10.11 -0.01
C VAL A 341 -16.42 11.30 0.72
N HIS A 342 -17.40 11.07 1.59
CA HIS A 342 -18.07 12.14 2.33
C HIS A 342 -17.10 12.91 3.22
N ARG A 343 -16.14 12.22 3.86
CA ARG A 343 -15.11 12.87 4.68
C ARG A 343 -14.21 13.81 3.85
N VAL A 344 -13.83 13.42 2.64
CA VAL A 344 -13.07 14.30 1.73
C VAL A 344 -13.91 15.51 1.30
N LEU A 345 -15.20 15.30 0.99
CA LEU A 345 -16.11 16.38 0.59
C LEU A 345 -16.35 17.38 1.72
N GLU A 346 -16.40 16.94 2.97
CA GLU A 346 -16.46 17.85 4.12
C GLU A 346 -15.23 18.74 4.22
N LEU A 347 -14.05 18.24 3.87
CA LEU A 347 -12.82 19.03 3.87
C LEU A 347 -12.83 20.13 2.80
N LEU A 348 -13.50 19.92 1.65
CA LEU A 348 -13.66 20.96 0.61
C LEU A 348 -14.30 22.24 1.17
N ALA A 349 -15.20 22.11 2.14
CA ALA A 349 -15.90 23.23 2.76
C ALA A 349 -15.11 23.93 3.87
N LYS A 350 -14.10 23.27 4.45
CA LYS A 350 -13.39 23.73 5.66
C LYS A 350 -11.97 24.23 5.38
N VAL A 351 -11.25 23.60 4.44
CA VAL A 351 -9.83 23.89 4.22
C VAL A 351 -9.63 25.20 3.47
N ASP A 352 -8.74 26.06 3.96
CA ASP A 352 -8.27 27.29 3.29
C ASP A 352 -6.77 27.28 2.98
N ASP A 353 -6.01 26.34 3.56
CA ASP A 353 -4.58 26.22 3.34
C ASP A 353 -4.27 25.73 1.90
N PRO A 354 -3.32 26.36 1.17
CA PRO A 354 -2.99 25.96 -0.20
C PRO A 354 -2.44 24.53 -0.34
N GLU A 355 -1.71 24.02 0.65
CA GLU A 355 -1.19 22.65 0.62
C GLU A 355 -2.32 21.65 0.86
N GLY A 356 -3.21 21.94 1.79
CA GLY A 356 -4.44 21.18 2.00
C GLY A 356 -5.33 21.17 0.75
N ALA A 357 -5.49 22.32 0.09
CA ALA A 357 -6.24 22.43 -1.16
C ALA A 357 -5.64 21.55 -2.27
N LYS A 358 -4.32 21.61 -2.46
CA LYS A 358 -3.58 20.74 -3.37
C LYS A 358 -3.81 19.26 -3.07
N ALA A 359 -3.66 18.86 -1.81
CA ALA A 359 -3.84 17.49 -1.38
C ALA A 359 -5.25 16.96 -1.71
N ILE A 360 -6.29 17.77 -1.43
CA ILE A 360 -7.68 17.39 -1.70
C ILE A 360 -7.93 17.24 -3.20
N VAL A 361 -7.43 18.16 -4.05
CA VAL A 361 -7.59 18.06 -5.51
C VAL A 361 -6.98 16.79 -6.06
N ILE A 362 -5.78 16.40 -5.59
CA ILE A 362 -5.12 15.15 -6.03
C ILE A 362 -5.99 13.93 -5.72
N ILE A 363 -6.50 13.82 -4.50
CA ILE A 363 -7.30 12.67 -4.07
C ILE A 363 -8.67 12.67 -4.76
N LEU A 364 -9.31 13.84 -4.88
CA LEU A 364 -10.58 13.99 -5.57
C LEU A 364 -10.48 13.58 -7.05
N HIS A 365 -9.38 13.95 -7.70
CA HIS A 365 -9.09 13.52 -9.07
C HIS A 365 -9.01 11.99 -9.18
N GLN A 366 -8.30 11.30 -8.27
CA GLN A 366 -8.26 9.83 -8.26
C GLN A 366 -9.65 9.22 -8.05
N MET A 367 -10.46 9.81 -7.17
CA MET A 367 -11.82 9.35 -6.90
C MET A 367 -12.75 9.56 -8.11
N SER A 368 -12.56 10.63 -8.88
CA SER A 368 -13.41 10.94 -10.05
C SER A 368 -13.34 9.87 -11.14
N ALA A 369 -12.28 9.06 -11.18
CA ALA A 369 -12.16 7.94 -12.11
C ALA A 369 -13.16 6.79 -11.79
N SER A 370 -13.68 6.69 -10.57
CA SER A 370 -14.67 5.68 -10.18
C SER A 370 -16.10 6.23 -10.26
N LYS A 371 -16.95 5.56 -11.05
CA LYS A 371 -18.37 5.92 -11.16
C LYS A 371 -19.12 5.84 -9.83
N LEU A 372 -18.72 4.92 -8.93
CA LEU A 372 -19.33 4.78 -7.60
C LEU A 372 -18.98 5.96 -6.69
N CYS A 373 -17.74 6.46 -6.77
CA CYS A 373 -17.34 7.70 -6.10
C CYS A 373 -18.11 8.90 -6.67
N VAL A 374 -18.25 9.02 -8.00
CA VAL A 374 -19.01 10.11 -8.62
C VAL A 374 -20.48 10.08 -8.20
N GLN A 375 -21.09 8.89 -8.07
CA GLN A 375 -22.44 8.76 -7.51
C GLN A 375 -22.54 9.38 -6.11
N SER A 376 -21.66 8.97 -5.19
CA SER A 376 -21.64 9.50 -3.82
C SER A 376 -21.34 11.01 -3.77
N MET A 377 -20.52 11.52 -4.71
CA MET A 377 -20.28 12.96 -4.87
C MET A 377 -21.49 13.73 -5.39
N SER A 378 -22.32 13.12 -6.25
CA SER A 378 -23.53 13.76 -6.81
C SER A 378 -24.59 14.04 -5.74
N GLU A 379 -24.63 13.22 -4.69
CA GLU A 379 -25.54 13.33 -3.55
C GLU A 379 -25.13 14.43 -2.55
N SER A 380 -23.92 14.99 -2.68
CA SER A 380 -23.34 15.99 -1.79
C SER A 380 -23.04 17.30 -2.54
N ASN A 381 -22.83 18.41 -1.81
CA ASN A 381 -22.51 19.71 -2.43
C ASN A 381 -21.04 19.80 -2.90
N THR A 382 -20.69 18.98 -3.89
CA THR A 382 -19.33 18.80 -4.39
C THR A 382 -18.85 20.02 -5.19
N ILE A 383 -19.70 20.60 -6.04
CA ILE A 383 -19.28 21.65 -6.97
C ILE A 383 -18.94 22.96 -6.25
N SER A 384 -19.74 23.36 -5.26
CA SER A 384 -19.47 24.55 -4.45
C SER A 384 -18.13 24.45 -3.72
N GLY A 385 -17.88 23.30 -3.07
CA GLY A 385 -16.62 23.01 -2.39
C GLY A 385 -15.43 22.98 -3.35
N LEU A 386 -15.62 22.40 -4.54
CA LEU A 386 -14.58 22.36 -5.56
C LEU A 386 -14.18 23.77 -6.02
N ILE A 387 -15.13 24.64 -6.40
CA ILE A 387 -14.82 26.02 -6.82
C ILE A 387 -14.04 26.75 -5.72
N ARG A 388 -14.46 26.61 -4.45
CA ARG A 388 -13.76 27.22 -3.31
C ARG A 388 -12.31 26.74 -3.20
N ILE A 389 -12.07 25.43 -3.28
CA ILE A 389 -10.73 24.84 -3.16
C ILE A 389 -9.84 25.19 -4.35
N VAL A 390 -10.39 25.20 -5.57
CA VAL A 390 -9.62 25.58 -6.77
C VAL A 390 -9.08 27.01 -6.65
N ASN A 391 -9.86 27.94 -6.09
CA ASN A 391 -9.39 29.30 -5.84
C ASN A 391 -8.26 29.40 -4.81
N ARG A 392 -7.97 28.33 -4.06
CA ARG A 392 -6.83 28.22 -3.13
C ARG A 392 -5.61 27.53 -3.76
N CYS A 393 -5.77 26.89 -4.92
CA CYS A 393 -4.67 26.24 -5.63
C CYS A 393 -3.80 27.28 -6.37
N ILE A 394 -2.49 27.06 -6.39
CA ILE A 394 -1.50 28.04 -6.90
C ILE A 394 -0.65 27.45 -8.06
N GLY A 395 -0.78 26.17 -8.37
CA GLY A 395 0.26 25.40 -9.06
C GLY A 395 -0.20 24.37 -10.09
N GLU A 396 0.60 23.32 -10.22
CA GLU A 396 0.43 22.16 -11.12
C GLU A 396 -0.95 21.49 -11.00
N GLU A 397 -1.55 21.51 -9.80
CA GLU A 397 -2.83 20.86 -9.50
C GLU A 397 -4.00 21.38 -10.32
N LEU A 398 -3.90 22.62 -10.83
CA LEU A 398 -4.94 23.17 -11.69
C LEU A 398 -5.13 22.34 -12.96
N GLY A 399 -4.09 21.60 -13.39
CA GLY A 399 -4.17 20.67 -14.51
C GLY A 399 -5.09 19.48 -14.27
N LEU A 400 -5.17 19.00 -13.02
CA LEU A 400 -6.01 17.85 -12.65
C LEU A 400 -7.50 18.20 -12.63
N ILE A 401 -7.84 19.48 -12.42
CA ILE A 401 -9.23 19.93 -12.29
C ILE A 401 -10.00 19.69 -13.59
N GLY A 402 -9.39 19.95 -14.74
CA GLY A 402 -10.05 19.77 -16.03
C GLY A 402 -10.53 18.33 -16.18
N GLU A 403 -9.62 17.37 -15.98
CA GLU A 403 -9.93 15.94 -16.08
C GLU A 403 -10.93 15.51 -15.00
N THR A 404 -10.78 16.01 -13.77
CA THR A 404 -11.71 15.75 -12.66
C THR A 404 -13.13 16.19 -13.02
N LEU A 405 -13.30 17.42 -13.51
CA LEU A 405 -14.59 17.95 -13.94
C LEU A 405 -15.15 17.15 -15.11
N PHE A 406 -14.32 16.80 -16.09
CA PHE A 406 -14.76 15.94 -17.19
C PHE A 406 -15.30 14.60 -16.68
N CYS A 407 -14.56 13.89 -15.83
CA CYS A 407 -14.98 12.63 -15.24
C CYS A 407 -16.25 12.77 -14.37
N LEU A 408 -16.48 13.91 -13.71
CA LEU A 408 -17.71 14.16 -12.96
C LEU A 408 -18.93 14.26 -13.89
N PHE A 409 -18.81 14.93 -15.04
CA PHE A 409 -19.92 15.15 -15.97
C PHE A 409 -20.07 14.05 -17.03
N ASP A 410 -19.03 13.27 -17.31
CA ASP A 410 -19.04 12.13 -18.23
C ASP A 410 -19.58 10.85 -17.56
N THR A 411 -20.67 10.99 -16.80
CA THR A 411 -21.32 9.88 -16.09
C THR A 411 -22.84 10.02 -16.07
N GLN A 412 -23.52 8.93 -15.73
CA GLN A 412 -24.97 8.90 -15.55
C GLN A 412 -25.49 9.74 -14.37
N TYR A 413 -24.61 10.14 -13.46
CA TYR A 413 -24.94 10.93 -12.27
C TYR A 413 -24.67 12.42 -12.48
N SER A 414 -24.48 12.84 -13.73
CA SER A 414 -24.17 14.22 -14.09
C SER A 414 -25.33 15.17 -13.77
N ASP A 415 -26.57 14.70 -13.73
CA ASP A 415 -27.74 15.54 -13.49
C ASP A 415 -27.69 16.31 -12.16
N PRO A 416 -27.59 15.70 -10.96
CA PRO A 416 -27.43 16.47 -9.72
C PRO A 416 -26.22 17.41 -9.75
N LEU A 417 -25.12 17.01 -10.39
CA LEU A 417 -23.90 17.80 -10.50
C LEU A 417 -24.07 19.04 -11.41
N ILE A 418 -24.80 18.91 -12.51
CA ILE A 418 -25.12 20.02 -13.43
C ILE A 418 -26.01 21.04 -12.72
N GLU A 419 -26.91 20.60 -11.84
CA GLU A 419 -27.76 21.50 -11.05
C GLU A 419 -26.90 22.35 -10.12
N GLN A 420 -25.98 21.71 -9.41
CA GLN A 420 -25.01 22.40 -8.55
C GLN A 420 -24.11 23.33 -9.38
N ALA A 421 -23.68 22.93 -10.57
CA ALA A 421 -22.88 23.74 -11.48
C ALA A 421 -23.61 25.02 -11.90
N LEU A 422 -24.91 24.94 -12.22
CA LEU A 422 -25.74 26.10 -12.52
C LEU A 422 -25.99 26.98 -11.30
N LYS A 423 -26.22 26.37 -10.13
CA LYS A 423 -26.47 27.08 -8.87
C LYS A 423 -25.26 27.88 -8.39
N HIS A 424 -24.06 27.36 -8.61
CA HIS A 424 -22.81 27.93 -8.09
C HIS A 424 -21.92 28.62 -9.16
N ASP A 425 -22.47 28.92 -10.35
CA ASP A 425 -21.76 29.56 -11.48
C ASP A 425 -20.46 28.83 -11.88
N LEU A 426 -20.47 27.49 -11.91
CA LEU A 426 -19.31 26.72 -12.36
C LEU A 426 -18.98 27.02 -13.84
N ILE A 427 -19.99 27.22 -14.67
CA ILE A 427 -19.81 27.49 -16.11
C ILE A 427 -19.07 28.83 -16.29
N GLY A 428 -19.54 29.90 -15.64
CA GLY A 428 -18.86 31.19 -15.67
C GLY A 428 -17.45 31.10 -15.10
N PHE A 429 -17.26 30.31 -14.04
CA PHE A 429 -15.94 30.05 -13.45
C PHE A 429 -14.97 29.40 -14.44
N ILE A 430 -15.37 28.32 -15.11
CA ILE A 430 -14.55 27.62 -16.12
C ILE A 430 -14.22 28.55 -17.29
N LEU A 431 -15.20 29.30 -17.79
CA LEU A 431 -14.99 30.23 -18.90
C LEU A 431 -14.00 31.35 -18.54
N ARG A 432 -14.10 31.92 -17.33
CA ARG A 432 -13.11 32.89 -16.81
C ARG A 432 -11.71 32.29 -16.71
N MET A 433 -11.58 31.04 -16.27
CA MET A 433 -10.28 30.34 -16.25
C MET A 433 -9.70 30.16 -17.67
N LEU A 434 -10.54 29.80 -18.64
CA LEU A 434 -10.12 29.66 -20.04
C LEU A 434 -9.67 31.00 -20.65
N GLN A 435 -10.32 32.11 -20.32
CA GLN A 435 -9.96 33.46 -20.77
C GLN A 435 -8.68 33.99 -20.12
N ASN A 436 -8.57 33.90 -18.80
CA ASN A 436 -7.46 34.46 -18.05
C ASN A 436 -6.15 33.71 -18.28
N GLY A 437 -6.23 32.49 -18.84
CA GLY A 437 -5.08 31.62 -19.04
C GLY A 437 -4.65 30.94 -17.74
N PHE A 438 -3.70 30.01 -17.88
CA PHE A 438 -3.18 29.23 -16.77
C PHE A 438 -1.83 29.78 -16.32
N PRO A 439 -1.51 29.72 -15.02
CA PRO A 439 -0.16 30.00 -14.53
C PRO A 439 0.90 29.14 -15.23
N SER A 440 2.13 29.63 -15.33
CA SER A 440 3.27 28.89 -15.91
C SER A 440 3.64 27.62 -15.14
N SER A 441 3.12 27.45 -13.92
CA SER A 441 3.26 26.24 -13.12
C SER A 441 2.42 25.07 -13.64
N VAL A 442 1.41 25.29 -14.49
CA VAL A 442 0.64 24.20 -15.10
C VAL A 442 1.46 23.58 -16.23
N ARG A 443 1.86 22.31 -16.08
CA ARG A 443 2.73 21.61 -17.05
C ARG A 443 2.10 21.49 -18.44
N GLU A 444 0.82 21.13 -18.50
CA GLU A 444 0.10 20.87 -19.76
C GLU A 444 -1.17 21.75 -19.85
N PRO A 445 -1.02 23.06 -20.10
CA PRO A 445 -2.16 23.98 -20.14
C PRO A 445 -3.10 23.67 -21.31
N GLY A 446 -2.59 23.15 -22.43
CA GLY A 446 -3.39 22.73 -23.58
C GLY A 446 -4.33 21.55 -23.26
N GLN A 447 -3.82 20.53 -22.56
CA GLN A 447 -4.61 19.39 -22.12
C GLN A 447 -5.67 19.82 -21.09
N THR A 448 -5.29 20.69 -20.16
CA THR A 448 -6.21 21.26 -19.16
C THR A 448 -7.37 22.00 -19.84
N ARG A 449 -7.08 22.83 -20.86
CA ARG A 449 -8.11 23.50 -21.68
C ARG A 449 -9.02 22.50 -22.37
N ALA A 450 -8.45 21.47 -23.01
CA ALA A 450 -9.22 20.45 -23.70
C ALA A 450 -10.20 19.74 -22.76
N TYR A 451 -9.76 19.36 -21.56
CA TYR A 451 -10.63 18.72 -20.58
C TYR A 451 -11.71 19.65 -20.03
N LEU A 452 -11.40 20.92 -19.76
CA LEU A 452 -12.41 21.89 -19.33
C LEU A 452 -13.49 22.10 -20.41
N ILE A 453 -13.09 22.19 -21.68
CA ILE A 453 -14.04 22.28 -22.79
C ILE A 453 -14.84 20.98 -22.91
N LYS A 454 -14.21 19.81 -22.75
CA LYS A 454 -14.93 18.53 -22.73
C LYS A 454 -15.94 18.45 -21.58
N ALA A 455 -15.60 18.94 -20.39
CA ALA A 455 -16.52 19.02 -19.26
C ALA A 455 -17.74 19.90 -19.57
N LEU A 456 -17.52 21.10 -20.16
CA LEU A 456 -18.62 21.97 -20.60
C LEU A 456 -19.49 21.31 -21.67
N LYS A 457 -18.88 20.59 -22.61
CA LYS A 457 -19.61 19.81 -23.63
C LYS A 457 -20.42 18.67 -22.99
N ALA A 458 -19.86 17.96 -22.02
CA ALA A 458 -20.55 16.88 -21.30
C ALA A 458 -21.82 17.38 -20.59
N MET A 459 -21.79 18.60 -20.03
CA MET A 459 -22.98 19.24 -19.43
C MET A 459 -24.09 19.57 -20.45
N GLN A 460 -23.78 19.64 -21.75
CA GLN A 460 -24.77 19.91 -22.80
C GLN A 460 -25.46 18.66 -23.33
N TYR A 461 -24.84 17.48 -23.19
CA TYR A 461 -25.36 16.24 -23.75
C TYR A 461 -26.30 15.55 -22.77
N ASN A 462 -27.42 15.03 -23.29
CA ASN A 462 -28.31 14.15 -22.56
C ASN A 462 -28.67 12.96 -23.44
N ASP A 463 -28.56 11.76 -22.87
CA ASP A 463 -28.92 10.51 -23.53
C ASP A 463 -30.41 10.25 -23.30
N ILE A 464 -31.23 10.60 -24.30
CA ILE A 464 -32.67 10.33 -24.30
C ILE A 464 -32.90 8.96 -24.96
N VAL A 465 -33.48 8.02 -24.22
CA VAL A 465 -33.93 6.72 -24.76
C VAL A 465 -35.41 6.80 -25.09
N LEU A 466 -35.74 6.42 -26.32
CA LEU A 466 -37.11 6.28 -26.79
C LEU A 466 -37.42 4.78 -26.92
N PHE A 467 -38.62 4.37 -26.49
CA PHE A 467 -39.14 3.02 -26.72
C PHE A 467 -40.35 3.12 -27.65
N GLY A 468 -40.49 2.17 -28.57
CA GLY A 468 -41.61 2.10 -29.48
C GLY A 468 -41.76 0.70 -30.08
N GLU A 469 -43.00 0.28 -30.28
CA GLU A 469 -43.35 -1.02 -30.88
C GLU A 469 -43.55 -0.93 -32.39
N ASP A 470 -43.72 0.28 -32.94
CA ASP A 470 -43.87 0.57 -34.37
C ASP A 470 -42.81 1.56 -34.85
N ALA A 471 -42.18 1.25 -35.99
CA ALA A 471 -41.08 2.06 -36.53
C ALA A 471 -41.55 3.40 -37.10
N GLY A 472 -42.76 3.46 -37.65
CA GLY A 472 -43.36 4.69 -38.16
C GLY A 472 -43.70 5.64 -37.02
N GLU A 473 -44.33 5.14 -35.97
CA GLU A 473 -44.62 5.91 -34.76
C GLU A 473 -43.33 6.40 -34.09
N MET A 474 -42.31 5.54 -33.99
CA MET A 474 -41.03 5.91 -33.41
C MET A 474 -40.28 6.96 -34.24
N GLN A 475 -40.36 6.89 -35.57
CA GLN A 475 -39.82 7.92 -36.46
C GLN A 475 -40.58 9.25 -36.28
N SER A 476 -41.90 9.22 -36.15
CA SER A 476 -42.70 10.42 -35.88
C SER A 476 -42.37 11.05 -34.53
N LEU A 477 -42.22 10.24 -33.47
CA LEU A 477 -41.80 10.69 -32.15
C LEU A 477 -40.39 11.29 -32.17
N LEU A 478 -39.45 10.66 -32.86
CA LEU A 478 -38.08 11.17 -33.02
C LEU A 478 -38.06 12.51 -33.76
N VAL A 479 -38.86 12.66 -34.82
CA VAL A 479 -38.98 13.92 -35.56
C VAL A 479 -39.64 15.01 -34.71
N ALA A 480 -40.72 14.69 -34.00
CA ALA A 480 -41.41 15.63 -33.12
C ALA A 480 -40.50 16.08 -31.98
N LEU A 481 -39.78 15.15 -31.35
CA LEU A 481 -38.81 15.43 -30.31
C LEU A 481 -37.67 16.30 -30.85
N ASN A 482 -37.08 15.95 -32.00
CA ASN A 482 -36.03 16.73 -32.63
C ASN A 482 -36.48 18.17 -32.98
N ASN A 483 -37.73 18.35 -33.41
CA ASN A 483 -38.28 19.68 -33.66
C ASN A 483 -38.48 20.46 -32.35
N ASN A 484 -39.01 19.81 -31.32
CA ASN A 484 -39.20 20.43 -30.01
C ASN A 484 -37.86 20.84 -29.37
N THR A 485 -36.86 19.94 -29.37
CA THR A 485 -35.53 20.22 -28.84
C THR A 485 -34.85 21.37 -29.58
N ARG A 486 -35.07 21.49 -30.90
CA ARG A 486 -34.55 22.61 -31.70
C ARG A 486 -35.10 23.97 -31.26
N MET A 487 -36.35 24.03 -30.80
CA MET A 487 -36.91 25.27 -30.25
C MET A 487 -36.18 25.72 -28.98
N PHE A 488 -35.59 24.78 -28.25
CA PHE A 488 -34.82 25.03 -27.04
C PHE A 488 -33.30 25.10 -27.30
N GLY A 489 -32.87 25.23 -28.56
CA GLY A 489 -31.44 25.31 -28.95
C GLY A 489 -30.69 23.97 -28.93
N MET A 490 -31.37 22.86 -28.60
CA MET A 490 -30.79 21.52 -28.56
C MET A 490 -30.88 20.84 -29.93
N ARG A 491 -29.87 20.03 -30.27
CA ARG A 491 -29.84 19.26 -31.53
C ARG A 491 -29.41 17.82 -31.27
N PHE A 492 -30.10 16.89 -31.92
CA PHE A 492 -29.64 15.50 -31.98
C PHE A 492 -28.40 15.39 -32.86
N TYR A 493 -27.42 14.60 -32.41
CA TYR A 493 -26.24 14.23 -33.20
C TYR A 493 -26.44 12.83 -33.76
N PRO A 494 -26.71 12.67 -35.07
CA PRO A 494 -27.03 11.36 -35.64
C PRO A 494 -25.89 10.37 -35.46
N SER A 495 -24.63 10.82 -35.53
CA SER A 495 -23.42 10.02 -35.28
C SER A 495 -23.27 9.49 -33.84
N LYS A 496 -24.06 10.00 -32.90
CA LYS A 496 -24.09 9.55 -31.50
C LYS A 496 -25.42 8.89 -31.12
N SER A 497 -26.44 9.00 -31.97
CA SER A 497 -27.72 8.32 -31.78
C SER A 497 -27.60 6.87 -32.26
N LYS A 498 -28.13 5.94 -31.47
CA LYS A 498 -28.08 4.50 -31.76
C LYS A 498 -29.46 3.89 -31.68
N LEU A 499 -29.74 2.94 -32.57
CA LEU A 499 -30.97 2.17 -32.63
C LEU A 499 -30.68 0.72 -32.25
N SER A 500 -31.35 0.21 -31.22
CA SER A 500 -31.35 -1.20 -30.85
C SER A 500 -32.72 -1.81 -31.15
N LEU A 501 -32.74 -2.99 -31.77
CA LEU A 501 -33.98 -3.71 -32.12
C LEU A 501 -34.01 -5.04 -31.38
N GLN A 502 -35.13 -5.34 -30.72
CA GLN A 502 -35.37 -6.62 -30.04
C GLN A 502 -36.65 -7.23 -30.61
N ASP A 503 -36.60 -8.52 -30.99
CA ASP A 503 -37.73 -9.32 -31.48
C ASP A 503 -38.52 -8.70 -32.67
N TRP A 504 -37.81 -8.01 -33.58
CA TRP A 504 -38.42 -7.32 -34.71
C TRP A 504 -38.61 -8.23 -35.95
N PRO A 505 -39.80 -8.28 -36.58
CA PRO A 505 -40.04 -9.07 -37.80
C PRO A 505 -39.29 -8.51 -39.02
N SER A 506 -39.04 -9.35 -40.02
CA SER A 506 -38.05 -9.23 -41.11
C SER A 506 -37.92 -7.91 -41.91
N SER A 507 -38.82 -6.93 -41.78
CA SER A 507 -38.64 -5.60 -42.37
C SER A 507 -37.84 -4.71 -41.42
N THR A 508 -36.54 -4.56 -41.69
CA THR A 508 -35.64 -3.80 -40.82
C THR A 508 -35.91 -2.29 -40.91
N PRO A 509 -36.28 -1.61 -39.81
CA PRO A 509 -36.60 -0.20 -39.84
C PRO A 509 -35.35 0.68 -39.95
N GLU A 510 -35.46 1.76 -40.73
CA GLU A 510 -34.47 2.82 -40.84
C GLU A 510 -35.00 4.08 -40.15
N LEU A 511 -34.52 4.36 -38.94
CA LEU A 511 -34.81 5.65 -38.30
C LEU A 511 -33.86 6.72 -38.81
N ARG A 512 -34.37 7.93 -39.02
CA ARG A 512 -33.62 9.08 -39.57
C ARG A 512 -33.73 10.30 -38.68
N ILE A 513 -32.60 10.99 -38.49
CA ILE A 513 -32.55 12.31 -37.85
C ILE A 513 -32.15 13.30 -38.93
N GLY A 514 -33.13 14.06 -39.45
CA GLY A 514 -32.92 14.87 -40.64
C GLY A 514 -32.69 13.98 -41.87
N SER A 515 -31.56 14.18 -42.56
CA SER A 515 -31.17 13.38 -43.74
C SER A 515 -30.34 12.12 -43.40
N GLU A 516 -29.87 11.99 -42.16
CA GLU A 516 -28.94 10.94 -41.74
C GLU A 516 -29.67 9.77 -41.09
N VAL A 517 -29.22 8.54 -41.40
CA VAL A 517 -29.75 7.29 -40.83
C VAL A 517 -29.03 7.00 -39.51
N VAL A 518 -29.80 6.66 -38.48
CA VAL A 518 -29.27 6.34 -37.14
C VAL A 518 -28.55 4.99 -37.16
N GLU A 519 -27.37 4.91 -36.55
CA GLU A 519 -26.57 3.68 -36.49
C GLU A 519 -27.32 2.58 -35.72
N ARG A 520 -27.33 1.35 -36.25
CA ARG A 520 -27.92 0.18 -35.58
C ARG A 520 -26.88 -0.56 -34.75
N VAL A 521 -27.24 -0.92 -33.52
CA VAL A 521 -26.40 -1.70 -32.61
C VAL A 521 -27.16 -2.89 -32.04
N ASN A 522 -26.46 -4.03 -31.84
CA ASN A 522 -27.09 -5.27 -31.35
C ASN A 522 -27.21 -5.32 -29.82
N ASN A 523 -26.34 -4.61 -29.10
CA ASN A 523 -26.36 -4.51 -27.64
C ASN A 523 -26.12 -3.05 -27.24
N PHE A 524 -26.97 -2.50 -26.38
CA PHE A 524 -26.85 -1.15 -25.84
C PHE A 524 -27.01 -1.19 -24.31
N THR A 525 -25.99 -0.73 -23.56
CA THR A 525 -26.04 -0.69 -22.09
C THR A 525 -26.50 0.70 -21.66
N TYR A 526 -27.71 0.83 -21.11
CA TYR A 526 -28.26 2.10 -20.63
C TYR A 526 -28.25 2.21 -19.10
N LEU A 527 -27.91 3.42 -18.65
CA LEU A 527 -27.36 3.79 -17.37
C LEU A 527 -28.41 3.98 -16.25
N GLY A 528 -29.20 2.95 -15.94
CA GLY A 528 -29.92 2.85 -14.66
C GLY A 528 -31.10 3.81 -14.38
N SER A 529 -31.51 4.65 -15.34
CA SER A 529 -32.67 5.53 -15.18
C SER A 529 -33.99 4.84 -15.53
N LEU A 530 -35.00 4.96 -14.67
CA LEU A 530 -36.35 4.42 -14.88
C LEU A 530 -37.22 5.48 -15.56
N ILE A 531 -37.62 5.23 -16.81
CA ILE A 531 -38.51 6.12 -17.57
C ILE A 531 -39.91 5.51 -17.53
N SER A 532 -40.90 6.26 -17.05
CA SER A 532 -42.29 5.80 -17.03
C SER A 532 -42.90 5.85 -18.44
N ALA A 533 -43.93 5.03 -18.67
CA ALA A 533 -44.63 4.82 -19.96
C ALA A 533 -45.28 6.08 -20.57
N ASN A 534 -45.05 7.26 -19.99
CA ASN A 534 -45.79 8.50 -20.27
C ASN A 534 -44.99 9.48 -21.13
N GLY A 535 -43.77 9.15 -21.55
CA GLY A 535 -42.94 10.00 -22.42
C GLY A 535 -42.50 11.35 -21.82
N LEU A 536 -42.77 11.59 -20.54
CA LEU A 536 -42.32 12.77 -19.81
C LEU A 536 -40.89 12.54 -19.32
N VAL A 537 -39.92 12.97 -20.13
CA VAL A 537 -38.64 13.45 -19.56
C VAL A 537 -39.03 14.61 -18.64
N SER A 538 -38.63 14.58 -17.37
CA SER A 538 -38.96 15.67 -16.44
C SER A 538 -38.58 17.00 -17.11
N GLU A 539 -39.52 17.95 -17.20
CA GLU A 539 -39.31 19.26 -17.86
C GLU A 539 -38.04 19.97 -17.35
N GLU A 540 -37.62 19.60 -16.13
CA GLU A 540 -36.44 20.05 -15.44
C GLU A 540 -35.12 19.77 -16.18
N ILE A 541 -34.92 18.59 -16.78
CA ILE A 541 -33.64 18.27 -17.44
C ILE A 541 -33.47 19.06 -18.75
N PRO A 542 -34.45 19.10 -19.68
CA PRO A 542 -34.38 19.95 -20.88
C PRO A 542 -34.27 21.45 -20.55
N ALA A 543 -35.00 21.94 -19.54
CA ALA A 543 -34.93 23.34 -19.12
C ALA A 543 -33.53 23.71 -18.58
N ARG A 544 -32.90 22.80 -17.83
CA ARG A 544 -31.53 23.00 -17.32
C ARG A 544 -30.48 22.98 -18.44
N ILE A 545 -30.60 22.09 -19.42
CA ILE A 545 -29.68 22.04 -20.57
C ILE A 545 -29.82 23.28 -21.45
N GLN A 546 -31.05 23.73 -21.69
CA GLN A 546 -31.29 24.99 -22.38
C GLN A 546 -30.61 26.15 -21.63
N LYS A 547 -30.65 26.16 -20.30
CA LYS A 547 -29.96 27.15 -19.49
C LYS A 547 -28.44 27.08 -19.65
N VAL A 548 -27.83 25.89 -19.56
CA VAL A 548 -26.39 25.67 -19.82
C VAL A 548 -26.01 26.17 -21.22
N THR A 549 -26.78 25.79 -22.23
CA THR A 549 -26.55 26.15 -23.64
C THR A 549 -26.67 27.65 -23.84
N SER A 550 -27.71 28.29 -23.29
CA SER A 550 -27.89 29.74 -23.38
C SER A 550 -26.72 30.52 -22.77
N ILE A 551 -26.22 30.09 -21.61
CA ILE A 551 -25.05 30.71 -20.95
C ILE A 551 -23.82 30.60 -21.84
N LEU A 552 -23.56 29.42 -22.41
CA LEU A 552 -22.42 29.19 -23.29
C LEU A 552 -22.52 30.00 -24.59
N GLU A 553 -23.71 30.14 -25.16
CA GLU A 553 -23.96 30.94 -26.37
C GLU A 553 -23.82 32.45 -26.14
N THR A 554 -23.96 32.94 -24.91
CA THR A 554 -23.64 34.35 -24.61
C THR A 554 -22.15 34.67 -24.70
N TYR A 555 -21.29 33.64 -24.80
CA TYR A 555 -19.86 33.82 -24.77
C TYR A 555 -19.25 33.96 -26.18
N PRO A 556 -18.54 35.06 -26.48
CA PRO A 556 -18.13 35.39 -27.86
C PRO A 556 -17.25 34.32 -28.52
N ASN A 557 -16.42 33.62 -27.74
CA ASN A 557 -15.43 32.67 -28.25
C ASN A 557 -15.89 31.21 -28.11
N TRP A 558 -17.11 30.95 -27.60
CA TRP A 558 -17.60 29.58 -27.40
C TRP A 558 -17.73 28.82 -28.72
N THR A 559 -18.10 29.51 -29.81
CA THR A 559 -18.18 28.93 -31.16
C THR A 559 -16.86 28.29 -31.58
N ASP A 560 -15.74 28.95 -31.26
CA ASP A 560 -14.41 28.46 -31.63
C ASP A 560 -14.07 27.17 -30.88
N TYR A 561 -14.45 27.08 -29.60
CA TYR A 561 -14.23 25.89 -28.77
C TYR A 561 -15.20 24.73 -29.06
N ARG A 562 -16.44 25.06 -29.44
CA ARG A 562 -17.52 24.11 -29.75
C ARG A 562 -17.15 23.24 -30.95
N ASP A 563 -16.62 23.84 -32.01
CA ASP A 563 -16.43 23.18 -33.30
C ASP A 563 -15.05 22.50 -33.44
N GLN A 564 -14.15 22.70 -32.44
CA GLN A 564 -12.84 22.04 -32.39
C GLN A 564 -12.91 20.58 -31.90
N GLY A 565 -12.14 19.72 -32.57
CA GLY A 565 -11.85 18.34 -32.17
C GLY A 565 -10.71 18.29 -31.14
N HIS A 566 -11.03 17.97 -29.88
CA HIS A 566 -10.08 17.99 -28.76
C HIS A 566 -9.33 16.67 -28.53
N SER A 567 -9.51 15.69 -29.43
CA SER A 567 -8.91 14.35 -29.34
C SER A 567 -7.38 14.35 -29.53
N LEU A 568 -6.84 15.29 -30.31
CA LEU A 568 -5.40 15.39 -30.58
C LEU A 568 -4.57 15.87 -29.37
N PHE A 569 -5.22 16.38 -28.31
CA PHE A 569 -4.55 16.97 -27.14
C PHE A 569 -4.56 16.07 -25.90
N ILE A 570 -5.17 14.87 -25.98
CA ILE A 570 -5.29 13.92 -24.86
C ILE A 570 -4.51 12.66 -25.23
N ALA A 571 -3.31 12.51 -24.68
CA ALA A 571 -2.37 11.47 -25.07
C ALA A 571 -2.59 10.11 -24.36
N ASN A 572 -3.56 9.98 -23.46
CA ASN A 572 -3.81 8.74 -22.73
C ASN A 572 -5.20 8.17 -23.02
N VAL A 573 -5.34 7.56 -24.21
CA VAL A 573 -6.37 6.54 -24.43
C VAL A 573 -5.69 5.18 -24.20
N PRO A 574 -6.24 4.29 -23.35
CA PRO A 574 -5.73 2.93 -23.22
C PRO A 574 -5.62 2.27 -24.60
N GLN A 575 -4.49 1.62 -24.88
CA GLN A 575 -4.16 1.00 -26.18
C GLN A 575 -5.15 -0.11 -26.65
N SER A 576 -6.21 -0.39 -25.90
CA SER A 576 -7.27 -1.33 -26.29
C SER A 576 -8.36 -0.72 -27.19
N MET A 577 -8.30 0.58 -27.52
CA MET A 577 -9.35 1.28 -28.30
C MET A 577 -8.86 1.98 -29.58
N THR A 578 -7.68 1.65 -30.11
CA THR A 578 -7.20 2.16 -31.41
C THR A 578 -7.13 1.04 -32.45
N THR A 579 -8.26 0.76 -33.09
CA THR A 579 -8.25 0.23 -34.46
C THR A 579 -8.57 1.39 -35.41
N TYR A 580 -7.84 1.45 -36.53
CA TYR A 580 -7.87 2.44 -37.63
C TYR A 580 -6.95 3.66 -37.42
N LEU A 581 -5.95 3.99 -38.24
CA LEU A 581 -5.43 3.48 -39.52
C LEU A 581 -3.95 3.90 -39.63
N THR A 582 -3.04 2.97 -39.88
CA THR A 582 -1.73 3.25 -40.46
C THR A 582 -1.90 3.43 -41.96
N ALA A 583 -1.71 4.65 -42.47
CA ALA A 583 -1.47 4.89 -43.89
C ALA A 583 -0.34 5.91 -44.05
N GLY A 584 0.69 5.52 -44.80
CA GLY A 584 1.85 6.33 -45.17
C GLY A 584 1.50 7.51 -46.08
N PRO A 585 2.50 8.31 -46.44
CA PRO A 585 2.32 9.68 -46.91
C PRO A 585 1.88 9.72 -48.36
N ALA A 586 0.61 10.05 -48.61
CA ALA A 586 0.19 10.53 -49.92
C ALA A 586 -1.04 11.44 -49.79
N SER A 587 -0.83 12.69 -50.19
CA SER A 587 -1.80 13.63 -50.74
C SER A 587 -2.94 14.15 -49.84
N GLY A 588 -2.69 15.34 -49.28
CA GLY A 588 -3.62 16.46 -49.42
C GLY A 588 -4.84 16.49 -48.51
N SER A 589 -4.65 16.76 -47.22
CA SER A 589 -5.66 17.50 -46.43
C SER A 589 -4.96 18.34 -45.37
N LEU A 590 -4.84 19.64 -45.63
CA LEU A 590 -4.39 20.65 -44.69
C LEU A 590 -5.42 20.81 -43.55
N HIS A 591 -5.26 20.07 -42.45
CA HIS A 591 -5.77 20.53 -41.15
C HIS A 591 -4.63 21.22 -40.42
N SER A 592 -4.35 22.46 -40.84
CA SER A 592 -3.38 23.33 -40.18
C SER A 592 -3.97 23.81 -38.87
N GLY A 593 -3.43 23.33 -37.75
CA GLY A 593 -3.70 23.91 -36.44
C GLY A 593 -3.11 25.31 -36.36
N TYR A 594 -3.96 26.33 -36.17
CA TYR A 594 -3.54 27.66 -35.80
C TYR A 594 -4.23 28.07 -34.50
N LEU A 595 -3.40 28.28 -33.48
CA LEU A 595 -3.71 29.05 -32.28
C LEU A 595 -3.97 30.50 -32.71
N THR A 596 -5.09 31.10 -32.29
CA THR A 596 -5.24 32.55 -32.36
C THR A 596 -4.30 33.19 -31.34
N THR A 597 -3.39 33.98 -31.89
CA THR A 597 -2.47 34.95 -31.30
C THR A 597 -2.74 35.35 -29.85
N SER A 598 -1.76 35.05 -28.98
CA SER A 598 -1.51 35.78 -27.75
C SER A 598 -1.31 37.27 -28.07
N HIS A 599 -2.12 38.15 -27.48
CA HIS A 599 -1.70 39.53 -27.32
C HIS A 599 -0.52 39.56 -26.35
N GLU A 600 0.69 39.52 -26.90
CA GLU A 600 1.89 39.93 -26.19
C GLU A 600 1.73 41.42 -25.85
N ILE A 601 1.59 41.72 -24.56
CA ILE A 601 1.83 43.06 -24.07
C ILE A 601 3.34 43.26 -24.14
N THR A 602 3.78 44.05 -25.12
CA THR A 602 5.16 44.52 -25.25
C THR A 602 5.61 45.24 -23.96
N PRO A 603 6.78 44.92 -23.39
CA PRO A 603 7.28 45.64 -22.23
C PRO A 603 7.88 46.98 -22.69
N SER A 604 7.17 48.08 -22.42
CA SER A 604 7.75 49.41 -22.51
C SER A 604 8.72 49.62 -21.36
N SER A 605 10.00 49.74 -21.71
CA SER A 605 11.12 50.31 -20.97
C SER A 605 10.77 51.13 -19.72
N LEU A 606 11.33 50.74 -18.56
CA LEU A 606 11.85 51.65 -17.53
C LEU A 606 12.71 50.88 -16.52
N SER A 607 14.01 51.07 -16.68
CA SER A 607 15.08 51.10 -15.67
C SER A 607 14.74 50.69 -14.22
N LYS A 608 15.45 49.66 -13.71
CA LYS A 608 15.99 49.69 -12.34
C LYS A 608 16.96 50.88 -12.22
N PRO A 609 17.05 51.61 -11.10
CA PRO A 609 17.52 51.04 -9.82
C PRO A 609 16.86 51.59 -8.54
N TYR A 610 16.64 50.73 -7.55
CA TYR A 610 17.29 50.66 -6.23
C TYR A 610 16.58 49.62 -5.36
#